data_AF-B4J4G1-F1
#
_entry.id   AF-B4J4G1-F1
#
_cell.length_a   1.000
_cell.length_b   1.000
_cell.length_c   1.000
_cell.angle_alpha   90.00
_cell.angle_beta   90.00
_cell.angle_gamma   90.00
#
_symmetry.space_group_name_H-M   'P 1'
#
loop_
_entity.id
_entity.type
_entity.pdbx_description
1 polymer ?
#
loop_
_entity_poly.entity_id
_entity_poly.type
_entity_poly.pdbx_seq_one_letter_code
_entity_poly.pdbx_strand_id
1 'polypeptide(L)'
;MLLMLLMALTPLHGNDEGHLSKRYSDQSVHGYMTERTCWWNEVCKEEFQNLFRCKCPQYSYCRSPGRYYNAYCSMTDTGYIWTQMALGTVER
;
A
#
# COMPACT_ATOMS: atom_id res chain seq x y z
N MET A 1 46.60 24.74 -16.21
CA MET A 1 45.48 25.59 -15.75
C MET A 1 44.12 25.15 -16.32
N LEU A 2 44.06 24.52 -17.51
CA LEU A 2 42.82 24.07 -18.15
C LEU A 2 42.14 22.83 -17.53
N LEU A 3 42.86 22.04 -16.72
CA LEU A 3 42.35 20.79 -16.12
C LEU A 3 41.48 21.00 -14.86
N MET A 4 41.59 22.14 -14.16
CA MET A 4 40.82 22.41 -12.94
C MET A 4 39.39 22.89 -13.24
N LEU A 5 39.15 23.44 -14.44
CA LEU A 5 37.83 23.93 -14.87
C LEU A 5 36.85 22.82 -15.26
N LEU A 6 37.34 21.62 -15.57
CA LEU A 6 36.51 20.48 -15.97
C LEU A 6 35.84 19.77 -14.79
N MET A 7 36.38 19.91 -13.56
CA MET A 7 35.82 19.30 -12.35
C MET A 7 34.68 20.12 -11.72
N ALA A 8 34.51 21.39 -12.12
CA ALA A 8 33.47 22.28 -11.58
C ALA A 8 32.09 22.06 -12.22
N LEU A 9 32.01 21.23 -13.27
CA LEU A 9 30.79 20.99 -14.05
C LEU A 9 30.17 19.61 -13.79
N THR A 10 30.69 18.81 -12.85
CA THR A 10 30.02 17.56 -12.50
C THR A 10 28.78 17.88 -11.65
N PRO A 11 27.56 17.62 -12.14
CA PRO A 11 26.38 17.69 -11.29
C PRO A 11 26.57 16.69 -10.15
N LEU A 12 26.49 17.16 -8.89
CA LEU A 12 26.17 16.31 -7.76
C LEU A 12 24.80 15.71 -8.07
N HIS A 13 24.78 14.51 -8.66
CA HIS A 13 23.59 13.68 -8.67
C HIS A 13 23.40 13.21 -7.23
N GLY A 14 22.78 14.06 -6.42
CA GLY A 14 22.03 13.59 -5.28
C GLY A 14 20.98 12.64 -5.85
N ASN A 15 21.22 11.35 -5.72
CA ASN A 15 20.13 10.39 -5.69
C ASN A 15 19.32 10.77 -4.45
N ASP A 16 18.41 11.73 -4.63
CA ASP A 16 17.16 11.69 -3.90
C ASP A 16 16.59 10.31 -4.24
N GLU A 17 16.83 9.35 -3.36
CA GLU A 17 15.93 8.23 -3.18
C GLU A 17 14.61 8.86 -2.72
N GLY A 18 13.94 9.51 -3.68
CA GLY A 18 12.54 9.80 -3.62
C GLY A 18 11.94 8.47 -3.28
N HIS A 19 11.55 8.36 -2.01
CA HIS A 19 10.80 7.29 -1.42
C HIS A 19 9.44 7.34 -2.10
N LEU A 20 9.44 7.02 -3.41
CA LEU A 20 8.31 6.82 -4.25
C LEU A 20 7.62 5.69 -3.51
N SER A 21 6.56 6.04 -2.77
CA SER A 21 5.75 5.09 -2.05
C SER A 21 5.19 4.17 -3.13
N LYS A 22 5.96 3.14 -3.44
CA LYS A 22 5.71 2.23 -4.53
C LYS A 22 4.47 1.52 -4.06
N ARG A 23 3.34 1.91 -4.65
CA ARG A 23 2.02 1.40 -4.30
C ARG A 23 2.01 -0.05 -4.73
N TYR A 24 2.41 -0.93 -3.81
CA TYR A 24 2.40 -2.35 -4.04
C TYR A 24 0.96 -2.80 -3.84
N SER A 25 0.20 -2.80 -4.95
CA SER A 25 -1.14 -3.36 -4.98
C SER A 25 -1.02 -4.86 -5.17
N ASP A 26 -1.44 -5.63 -4.17
CA ASP A 26 -1.31 -7.07 -4.15
C ASP A 26 -2.65 -7.76 -4.34
N GLN A 27 -2.70 -8.68 -5.30
CA GLN A 27 -3.89 -9.46 -5.65
C GLN A 27 -3.83 -10.89 -5.08
N SER A 28 -2.90 -11.16 -4.16
CA SER A 28 -2.73 -12.49 -3.54
C SER A 28 -3.92 -12.96 -2.69
N VAL A 29 -4.88 -12.07 -2.42
CA VAL A 29 -6.04 -12.34 -1.57
C VAL A 29 -7.27 -12.44 -2.45
N HIS A 30 -7.94 -13.59 -2.42
CA HIS A 30 -8.99 -13.94 -3.40
C HIS A 30 -10.41 -14.01 -2.79
N GLY A 31 -10.59 -13.65 -1.53
CA GLY A 31 -11.90 -13.71 -0.89
C GLY A 31 -11.92 -13.20 0.54
N TYR A 32 -13.05 -13.40 1.21
CA TYR A 32 -13.30 -12.99 2.59
C TYR A 32 -13.63 -14.21 3.46
N MET A 33 -13.01 -14.30 4.62
CA MET A 33 -13.35 -15.26 5.67
C MET A 33 -14.70 -14.91 6.32
N THR A 34 -14.96 -13.61 6.54
CA THR A 34 -16.28 -13.14 6.98
C THR A 34 -16.72 -11.93 6.16
N GLU A 35 -17.97 -11.96 5.72
CA GLU A 35 -18.56 -10.92 4.88
C GLU A 35 -19.13 -9.77 5.73
N ARG A 36 -18.26 -9.09 6.48
CA ARG A 36 -18.63 -7.95 7.34
C ARG A 36 -17.72 -6.77 7.14
N THR A 37 -18.18 -5.58 7.54
CA THR A 37 -17.32 -4.39 7.55
C THR A 37 -16.37 -4.43 8.76
N CYS A 38 -15.10 -4.10 8.56
CA CYS A 38 -14.10 -4.00 9.61
C CYS A 38 -14.36 -2.78 10.51
N TRP A 39 -14.06 -2.90 11.80
CA TRP A 39 -13.90 -1.72 12.66
C TRP A 39 -12.58 -0.99 12.40
N TRP A 40 -12.46 0.24 12.90
CA TRP A 40 -11.30 1.13 12.70
C TRP A 40 -9.94 0.57 13.11
N ASN A 41 -9.90 -0.42 14.01
CA ASN A 41 -8.66 -1.07 14.47
C ASN A 41 -8.68 -2.59 14.28
N GLU A 42 -9.60 -3.08 13.46
CA GLU A 42 -9.67 -4.49 13.16
C GLU A 42 -8.68 -4.84 12.04
N VAL A 43 -8.03 -5.99 12.18
CA VAL A 43 -7.14 -6.52 11.16
C VAL A 43 -7.99 -6.95 9.95
N CYS A 44 -7.83 -6.27 8.82
CA CYS A 44 -8.53 -6.62 7.58
C CYS A 44 -7.87 -7.82 6.88
N LYS A 45 -6.56 -8.03 7.06
CA LYS A 45 -5.81 -9.17 6.54
C LYS A 45 -4.63 -9.51 7.46
N GLU A 46 -4.54 -10.76 7.87
CA GLU A 46 -3.45 -11.26 8.71
C GLU A 46 -2.20 -11.56 7.86
N GLU A 47 -1.05 -11.65 8.53
CA GLU A 47 0.18 -12.14 7.90
C GLU A 47 -0.02 -13.55 7.32
N PHE A 48 0.54 -13.77 6.12
CA PHE A 48 0.48 -15.05 5.38
C PHE A 48 -0.89 -15.59 4.97
N GLN A 49 -2.00 -14.94 5.36
CA GLN A 49 -3.34 -15.34 4.92
C GLN A 49 -3.66 -14.83 3.51
N ASN A 50 -4.36 -15.67 2.75
CA ASN A 50 -4.85 -15.39 1.40
C ASN A 50 -6.35 -15.03 1.37
N LEU A 51 -6.96 -14.81 2.54
CA LEU A 51 -8.34 -14.36 2.73
C LEU A 51 -8.36 -13.10 3.60
N PHE A 52 -9.24 -12.16 3.26
CA PHE A 52 -9.54 -11.01 4.11
C PHE A 52 -10.40 -11.45 5.29
N ARG A 53 -10.20 -10.90 6.48
CA ARG A 53 -11.12 -11.15 7.60
C ARG A 53 -12.43 -10.43 7.41
N CYS A 54 -12.36 -9.19 6.97
CA CYS A 54 -13.49 -8.27 6.83
C CYS A 54 -13.21 -7.27 5.71
N LYS A 55 -14.25 -6.60 5.24
CA LYS A 55 -14.20 -5.55 4.23
C LYS A 55 -14.00 -4.19 4.87
N CYS A 56 -13.05 -3.39 4.38
CA CYS A 56 -12.89 -2.01 4.79
C CYS A 56 -14.07 -1.15 4.30
N PRO A 57 -14.47 -0.12 5.07
CA PRO A 57 -15.52 0.80 4.65
C PRO A 57 -15.15 1.54 3.34
N GLN A 58 -16.13 2.19 2.73
CA GLN A 58 -15.92 2.97 1.50
C GLN A 58 -14.78 3.98 1.69
N TYR A 59 -13.99 4.19 0.63
CA TYR A 59 -12.79 5.04 0.61
C TYR A 59 -11.65 4.60 1.55
N SER A 60 -11.73 3.40 2.13
CA SER A 60 -10.66 2.83 2.95
C SER A 60 -10.03 1.62 2.25
N TYR A 61 -8.71 1.55 2.35
CA TYR A 61 -7.89 0.47 1.82
C TYR A 61 -7.40 -0.43 2.94
N CYS A 62 -7.28 -1.73 2.67
CA CYS A 62 -6.60 -2.65 3.56
C CYS A 62 -5.09 -2.47 3.37
N ARG A 63 -4.42 -1.86 4.35
CA ARG A 63 -3.06 -1.33 4.21
C ARG A 63 -2.15 -1.85 5.32
N SER A 64 -0.92 -2.19 4.95
CA SER A 64 0.17 -2.50 5.87
C SER A 64 1.46 -1.76 5.47
N PRO A 65 2.46 -1.71 6.37
CA PRO A 65 3.80 -1.23 6.02
C PRO A 65 4.56 -2.17 5.06
N GLY A 66 4.14 -3.43 4.91
CA GLY A 66 4.78 -4.41 4.03
C GLY A 66 4.02 -5.74 3.93
N ARG A 67 4.43 -6.60 2.99
CA ARG A 67 3.74 -7.87 2.67
C ARG A 67 3.55 -8.82 3.86
N TYR A 68 4.52 -8.84 4.78
CA TYR A 68 4.61 -9.77 5.91
C TYR A 68 4.12 -9.15 7.23
N TYR A 69 3.20 -8.20 7.15
CA TYR A 69 2.59 -7.56 8.31
C TYR A 69 1.07 -7.66 8.25
N ASN A 70 0.44 -7.59 9.42
CA ASN A 70 -0.99 -7.40 9.52
C ASN A 70 -1.40 -6.09 8.87
N ALA A 71 -2.52 -6.13 8.17
CA ALA A 71 -3.09 -5.00 7.47
C ALA A 71 -4.32 -4.49 8.21
N TYR A 72 -4.52 -3.18 8.16
CA TYR A 72 -5.61 -2.47 8.81
C TYR A 72 -6.31 -1.55 7.81
N CYS A 73 -7.56 -1.19 8.07
CA CYS A 73 -8.28 -0.25 7.23
C CYS A 73 -7.72 1.17 7.41
N SER A 74 -7.31 1.79 6.32
CA SER A 74 -6.75 3.13 6.30
C SER A 74 -7.19 3.87 5.03
N MET A 75 -7.44 5.18 5.14
CA MET A 75 -7.72 6.02 3.97
C MET A 75 -6.44 6.36 3.17
N THR A 76 -5.26 5.99 3.67
CA THR A 76 -3.99 6.33 3.03
C THR A 76 -3.64 5.32 1.93
N ASP A 77 -3.24 5.82 0.76
CA ASP A 77 -2.88 5.03 -0.41
C ASP A 77 -1.36 4.72 -0.51
N THR A 78 -0.65 4.80 0.62
CA THR A 78 0.79 4.55 0.73
C THR A 78 1.10 3.21 1.38
N GLY A 79 2.17 2.56 0.92
CA GLY A 79 2.63 1.27 1.45
C GLY A 79 2.11 0.08 0.67
N TYR A 80 1.94 -1.05 1.35
CA TYR A 80 1.42 -2.27 0.74
C TYR A 80 -0.09 -2.30 0.90
N ILE A 81 -0.80 -2.36 -0.21
CA ILE A 81 -2.26 -2.22 -0.26
C ILE A 81 -2.84 -3.46 -0.90
N TRP A 82 -3.87 -4.00 -0.26
CA TRP A 82 -4.69 -5.04 -0.84
C TRP A 82 -6.00 -4.42 -1.33
N THR A 83 -6.22 -4.54 -2.64
CA THR A 83 -7.47 -4.13 -3.27
C THR A 83 -8.56 -5.13 -2.91
N GLN A 84 -9.44 -4.71 -2.01
CA GLN A 84 -10.64 -5.43 -1.67
C GLN A 84 -11.69 -5.18 -2.76
N MET A 85 -12.07 -6.22 -3.50
CA MET A 85 -13.16 -6.11 -4.46
C MET A 85 -14.42 -5.74 -3.69
N ALA A 86 -15.05 -4.63 -4.08
CA ALA A 86 -16.22 -4.15 -3.37
C ALA A 86 -17.36 -5.18 -3.50
N LEU A 87 -17.75 -5.80 -2.39
CA LEU A 87 -19.09 -6.37 -2.25
C LEU A 87 -20.12 -5.27 -2.54
N GLY A 88 -20.75 -5.33 -3.71
CA GLY A 88 -21.83 -4.44 -4.11
C GLY A 88 -21.47 -2.97 -4.08
N THR A 89 -21.03 -2.43 -5.21
CA THR A 89 -21.52 -1.11 -5.61
C THR A 89 -23.06 -1.17 -5.61
N VAL A 90 -23.69 -0.76 -4.52
CA VAL A 90 -25.04 -0.17 -4.65
C VAL A 90 -24.77 1.16 -5.36
N GLU A 91 -24.84 1.10 -6.68
CA GLU A 91 -25.13 2.29 -7.46
C GLU A 91 -26.45 2.85 -6.94
N ARG A 92 -26.42 4.15 -6.68
CA ARG A 92 -27.47 4.93 -6.05
C ARG A 92 -28.70 5.04 -6.93
#